data_AF-A0A9D9DDJ8-F1
#
_entry.id   AF-A0A9D9DDJ8-F1
#
_cell.length_a   1.000
_cell.length_b   1.000
_cell.length_c   1.000
_cell.angle_alpha   90.00
_cell.angle_beta   90.00
_cell.angle_gamma   90.00
#
_symmetry.space_group_name_H-M   'P 1'
#
loop_
_entity.id
_entity.type
_entity.pdbx_description
1 polymer ?
#
loop_
_entity_poly.entity_id
_entity_poly.type
_entity_poly.pdbx_seq_one_letter_code
_entity_poly.pdbx_strand_id
1 'polypeptide(L)'
;MNADIEKLANAMGLSQYQTNVLKSNSAAYDIARLVKRGSVLCAPRNSHSIFNFLCRVFSGRAVDLIGKNKMLVCNQRGVKFFAHGFYSVPVGPYKYYANENGDVVARNSVVGRRK
;
A
#
# COMPACT_ATOMS: atom_id res chain seq x y z
N MET A 1 -10.83 -8.85 18.15
CA MET A 1 -10.20 -7.83 17.28
C MET A 1 -8.68 -7.79 17.41
N ASN A 2 -8.07 -7.50 18.58
CA ASN A 2 -6.60 -7.48 18.69
C ASN A 2 -5.92 -8.86 18.54
N ALA A 3 -6.52 -9.92 19.09
CA ALA A 3 -6.00 -11.29 18.95
C ALA A 3 -6.04 -11.80 17.50
N ASP A 4 -6.98 -11.32 16.70
CA ASP A 4 -7.13 -11.71 15.29
C ASP A 4 -6.05 -11.08 14.42
N ILE A 5 -5.68 -9.83 14.71
CA ILE A 5 -4.57 -9.13 14.05
C ILE A 5 -3.23 -9.79 14.39
N GLU A 6 -3.03 -10.27 15.62
CA GLU A 6 -1.81 -11.00 15.99
C GLU A 6 -1.68 -12.34 15.27
N LYS A 7 -2.77 -13.12 15.19
CA LYS A 7 -2.79 -14.35 14.41
C LYS A 7 -2.50 -14.10 12.93
N LEU A 8 -3.12 -13.06 12.36
CA LEU A 8 -2.88 -12.64 10.98
C LEU A 8 -1.43 -12.20 10.77
N ALA A 9 -0.89 -11.41 11.70
CA ALA A 9 0.48 -10.94 11.66
C ALA A 9 1.47 -12.10 11.67
N ASN A 10 1.24 -13.11 12.51
CA ASN A 10 2.04 -14.32 12.55
C ASN A 10 1.92 -15.13 11.26
N ALA A 11 0.70 -15.33 10.74
CA ALA A 11 0.46 -16.07 9.50
C ALA A 11 1.12 -15.40 8.28
N MET A 12 1.13 -14.06 8.24
CA MET A 12 1.76 -13.28 7.17
C MET A 12 3.25 -13.01 7.41
N GLY A 13 3.79 -13.34 8.60
CA GLY A 13 5.15 -12.99 9.01
C GLY A 13 5.41 -11.48 9.01
N LEU A 14 4.49 -10.68 9.55
CA LEU A 14 4.63 -9.22 9.64
C LEU A 14 5.69 -8.82 10.66
N SER A 15 6.34 -7.68 10.42
CA SER A 15 7.23 -7.09 11.41
C SER A 15 6.46 -6.52 12.60
N GLN A 16 7.14 -6.33 13.74
CA GLN A 16 6.53 -5.69 14.90
C GLN A 16 5.95 -4.31 14.57
N TYR A 17 6.65 -3.55 13.73
CA TYR A 17 6.18 -2.24 13.26
C TYR A 17 4.88 -2.36 12.46
N GLN A 18 4.81 -3.27 11.49
CA GLN A 18 3.61 -3.50 10.67
C GLN A 18 2.42 -3.91 11.54
N THR A 19 2.64 -4.83 12.47
CA THR A 19 1.63 -5.30 13.43
C THR A 19 1.11 -4.15 14.30
N ASN A 20 2.01 -3.30 14.82
CA ASN A 20 1.63 -2.15 15.63
C ASN A 20 0.79 -1.14 14.82
N VAL A 21 1.20 -0.84 13.58
CA VAL A 21 0.45 0.08 12.70
C VAL A 21 -0.96 -0.45 12.42
N LEU A 22 -1.10 -1.75 12.14
CA LEU A 22 -2.40 -2.38 11.92
C LEU A 22 -3.28 -2.38 13.17
N LYS A 23 -2.70 -2.65 14.35
CA LYS A 23 -3.43 -2.61 15.63
C LYS A 23 -3.93 -1.20 15.95
N SER A 24 -3.08 -0.19 15.81
CA SER A 24 -3.43 1.21 16.12
C SER A 24 -4.45 1.80 15.15
N ASN A 25 -4.53 1.29 13.91
CA ASN A 25 -5.39 1.85 12.85
C ASN A 25 -6.34 0.80 12.25
N SER A 26 -6.74 -0.20 13.02
CA SER A 26 -7.51 -1.34 12.53
C SER A 26 -8.82 -0.94 11.84
N ALA A 27 -9.49 0.10 12.33
CA ALA A 27 -10.73 0.62 11.75
C ALA A 27 -10.50 1.28 10.38
N ALA A 28 -9.31 1.84 10.15
CA ALA A 28 -8.97 2.52 8.90
C ALA A 28 -8.61 1.55 7.77
N TYR A 29 -8.35 0.28 8.06
CA TYR A 29 -7.89 -0.72 7.10
C TYR A 29 -8.90 -1.82 6.81
N ASP A 30 -8.87 -2.32 5.59
CA ASP A 30 -9.55 -3.55 5.18
C ASP A 30 -8.63 -4.73 5.46
N ILE A 31 -8.74 -5.27 6.69
CA ILE A 31 -7.89 -6.34 7.19
C ILE A 31 -8.02 -7.62 6.33
N ALA A 32 -9.18 -7.85 5.71
CA ALA A 32 -9.41 -9.01 4.87
C ALA A 32 -8.68 -8.94 3.51
N ARG A 33 -8.21 -7.75 3.10
CA ARG A 33 -7.58 -7.52 1.79
C ARG A 33 -6.12 -7.10 1.90
N LEU A 34 -5.47 -7.36 3.03
CA LEU A 34 -4.04 -7.12 3.19
C LEU A 34 -3.24 -8.02 2.25
N VAL A 35 -2.19 -7.46 1.64
CA VAL A 35 -1.31 -8.21 0.74
C VAL A 35 0.14 -7.92 1.12
N LYS A 36 0.92 -8.95 1.45
CA LYS A 36 2.35 -8.84 1.70
C LYS A 36 3.14 -9.25 0.45
N ARG A 37 4.12 -8.44 0.06
CA ARG A 37 5.04 -8.69 -1.06
C ARG A 37 6.47 -8.40 -0.58
N GLY A 38 7.26 -9.45 -0.38
CA GLY A 38 8.59 -9.31 0.23
C GLY A 38 8.48 -8.73 1.65
N SER A 39 9.24 -7.67 1.92
CA SER A 39 9.17 -6.95 3.20
C SER A 39 8.08 -5.87 3.28
N VAL A 40 7.33 -5.62 2.20
CA VAL A 40 6.29 -4.58 2.13
C VAL A 40 4.90 -5.16 2.36
N LEU A 41 4.13 -4.51 3.23
CA LEU A 41 2.72 -4.76 3.44
C LEU A 41 1.87 -3.70 2.72
N CYS A 42 1.01 -4.15 1.81
CA CYS A 42 -0.04 -3.35 1.22
C CYS A 42 -1.30 -3.41 2.11
N ALA A 43 -1.72 -2.26 2.63
CA ALA A 43 -2.90 -2.14 3.46
C ALA A 43 -3.97 -1.26 2.78
N PRO A 44 -5.00 -1.85 2.16
CA PRO A 44 -6.11 -1.08 1.60
C PRO A 44 -6.90 -0.37 2.69
N ARG A 45 -7.23 0.91 2.49
CA ARG A 45 -7.98 1.70 3.47
C ARG A 45 -9.49 1.49 3.33
N ASN A 46 -10.23 1.41 4.43
CA ASN A 46 -11.69 1.51 4.43
C ASN A 46 -12.12 2.89 3.91
N SER A 47 -12.88 2.91 2.82
CA SER A 47 -13.48 4.15 2.31
C SER A 47 -14.98 4.08 2.50
N HIS A 48 -15.50 4.88 3.43
CA HIS A 48 -16.93 4.96 3.74
C HIS A 48 -17.71 5.92 2.83
N SER A 49 -17.13 6.41 1.73
CA SER A 49 -17.79 7.41 0.87
C SER A 49 -18.26 6.81 -0.47
N ILE A 50 -19.55 6.98 -0.76
CA ILE A 50 -20.25 6.55 -1.99
C ILE A 50 -19.68 7.26 -3.23
N PHE A 51 -19.18 8.50 -3.08
CA PHE A 51 -18.51 9.28 -4.14
C PHE A 51 -17.20 8.63 -4.64
N ASN A 52 -16.60 7.73 -3.85
CA ASN A 52 -15.38 7.00 -4.23
C ASN A 52 -15.66 5.73 -5.06
N PHE A 53 -16.91 5.36 -5.33
CA PHE A 53 -17.21 4.14 -6.07
C PHE A 53 -16.75 4.23 -7.54
N LEU A 54 -17.01 5.35 -8.22
CA LEU A 54 -16.55 5.58 -9.59
C LEU A 54 -15.01 5.68 -9.66
N CYS A 55 -14.38 6.40 -8.72
CA CYS A 55 -12.91 6.47 -8.66
C CYS A 55 -12.24 5.14 -8.29
N ARG A 56 -12.93 4.24 -7.57
CA ARG A 56 -12.44 2.87 -7.28
C ARG A 56 -12.37 2.02 -8.55
N VAL A 57 -13.33 2.18 -9.46
CA VAL A 57 -13.38 1.44 -10.72
C VAL A 57 -12.26 1.89 -11.67
N PHE A 58 -11.99 3.21 -11.75
CA PHE A 58 -11.00 3.75 -12.69
C PHE A 58 -9.57 3.86 -12.15
N SER A 59 -9.38 4.08 -10.84
CA SER A 59 -8.05 4.41 -10.25
C SER A 59 -7.63 3.48 -9.10
N GLY A 60 -8.46 2.50 -8.75
CA GLY A 60 -8.23 1.58 -7.64
C GLY A 60 -8.49 2.20 -6.26
N ARG A 61 -8.38 1.35 -5.23
CA ARG A 61 -8.57 1.75 -3.82
C ARG A 61 -7.31 2.44 -3.30
N ALA A 62 -7.48 3.41 -2.39
CA ALA A 62 -6.35 3.99 -1.68
C ALA A 62 -5.72 2.95 -0.75
N VAL A 63 -4.40 2.82 -0.80
CA VAL A 63 -3.63 1.88 -0.02
C VAL A 63 -2.51 2.62 0.71
N ASP A 64 -2.14 2.08 1.87
CA ASP A 64 -0.89 2.41 2.53
C ASP A 64 0.12 1.31 2.23
N LEU A 65 1.37 1.69 1.98
CA LEU A 65 2.49 0.77 1.90
C LEU A 65 3.29 0.88 3.19
N ILE A 66 3.29 -0.20 3.96
CA ILE A 66 3.95 -0.29 5.26
C ILE A 66 5.18 -1.18 5.10
N GLY A 67 6.37 -0.59 5.20
CA GLY A 67 7.63 -1.32 5.14
C GLY A 67 7.92 -2.04 6.45
N LYS A 68 9.10 -2.67 6.54
CA LYS A 68 9.51 -3.43 7.72
C LYS A 68 9.58 -2.58 8.99
N ASN A 69 9.96 -1.31 8.89
CA ASN A 69 10.23 -0.43 10.03
C ASN A 69 9.71 1.01 9.87
N LYS A 70 9.12 1.34 8.72
CA LYS A 70 8.62 2.68 8.41
C LYS A 70 7.43 2.63 7.45
N MET A 71 6.62 3.68 7.45
CA MET A 71 5.61 3.90 6.42
C MET A 71 6.32 4.31 5.11
N LEU A 72 6.03 3.62 4.01
CA LEU A 72 6.62 3.91 2.71
C LEU A 72 5.75 4.87 1.91
N VAL A 73 4.44 4.63 1.91
CA VAL A 73 3.46 5.44 1.18
C VAL A 73 2.16 5.46 1.99
N CYS A 74 1.50 6.61 2.04
CA CYS A 74 0.23 6.79 2.75
C CYS A 74 -0.86 7.26 1.78
N ASN A 75 -2.05 6.67 1.92
CA ASN A 75 -3.30 7.07 1.27
C ASN A 75 -3.20 7.22 -0.25
N GLN A 76 -2.51 6.28 -0.91
CA GLN A 76 -2.13 6.43 -2.30
C GLN A 76 -2.88 5.47 -3.21
N ARG A 77 -3.24 5.96 -4.40
CA ARG A 77 -3.94 5.16 -5.43
C ARG A 77 -2.98 4.79 -6.56
N GLY A 78 -3.38 3.79 -7.35
CA GLY A 78 -2.60 3.35 -8.52
C GLY A 78 -1.26 2.70 -8.18
N VAL A 79 -1.08 2.21 -6.95
CA VAL A 79 0.11 1.47 -6.55
C VAL A 79 0.15 0.13 -7.28
N LYS A 80 1.27 -0.17 -7.93
CA LYS A 80 1.49 -1.46 -8.61
C LYS A 80 2.70 -2.16 -8.01
N PHE A 81 2.56 -3.42 -7.65
CA PHE A 81 3.65 -4.28 -7.21
C PHE A 81 4.28 -5.00 -8.40
N PHE A 82 5.59 -5.17 -8.34
CA PHE A 82 6.39 -5.97 -9.27
C PHE A 82 7.05 -7.12 -8.51
N ALA A 83 7.80 -7.96 -9.23
CA ALA A 83 8.57 -9.04 -8.62
C ALA A 83 9.56 -8.48 -7.59
N HIS A 84 9.95 -9.31 -6.61
CA HIS A 84 10.96 -8.97 -5.59
C HIS A 84 10.61 -7.77 -4.68
N GLY A 85 9.33 -7.48 -4.47
CA GLY A 85 8.90 -6.43 -3.52
C GLY A 85 9.06 -4.99 -4.05
N PHE A 86 9.49 -4.82 -5.29
CA PHE A 86 9.47 -3.52 -5.96
C PHE A 86 8.04 -3.05 -6.16
N TYR A 87 7.84 -1.73 -6.10
CA TYR A 87 6.55 -1.13 -6.36
C TYR A 87 6.69 0.15 -7.16
N SER A 88 5.60 0.56 -7.80
CA SER A 88 5.48 1.88 -8.39
C SER A 88 4.29 2.62 -7.82
N VAL A 89 4.46 3.93 -7.73
CA VAL A 89 3.50 4.82 -7.11
C VAL A 89 3.42 6.14 -7.90
N PRO A 90 2.22 6.62 -8.26
CA PRO A 90 2.07 7.94 -8.85
C PRO A 90 2.17 9.02 -7.78
N VAL A 91 2.99 10.04 -8.02
CA VAL A 91 3.11 11.23 -7.15
C VAL A 91 3.14 12.46 -8.07
N GLY A 92 2.02 13.19 -8.08
CA GLY A 92 1.79 14.30 -9.01
C GLY A 92 1.89 13.83 -10.47
N PRO A 93 2.62 14.54 -11.35
CA PRO A 93 2.76 14.18 -12.76
C PRO A 93 3.81 13.08 -13.00
N TYR A 94 4.38 12.48 -11.94
CA TYR A 94 5.44 11.49 -12.03
C TYR A 94 5.01 10.14 -11.47
N LYS A 95 5.59 9.08 -12.03
CA LYS A 95 5.49 7.71 -11.52
C LYS A 95 6.85 7.32 -10.95
N TYR A 96 6.90 7.09 -9.66
CA TYR A 96 8.08 6.66 -8.93
C TYR A 96 8.11 5.14 -8.86
N TYR A 97 9.30 4.57 -8.98
CA TYR A 97 9.58 3.16 -8.75
C TYR A 97 10.52 3.07 -7.57
N ALA A 98 10.17 2.23 -6.60
CA ALA A 98 10.96 2.04 -5.39
C ALA A 98 11.14 0.55 -5.11
N ASN A 99 12.24 0.23 -4.44
CA ASN A 99 12.50 -1.11 -3.93
C ASN A 99 11.65 -1.37 -2.67
N GLU A 100 11.78 -2.57 -2.10
CA GLU A 100 11.04 -2.96 -0.91
C GLU A 100 11.41 -2.18 0.37
N ASN A 101 12.56 -1.48 0.38
CA ASN A 101 12.99 -0.60 1.47
C ASN A 101 12.45 0.84 1.33
N GLY A 102 11.80 1.15 0.20
CA GLY A 102 11.32 2.47 -0.14
C GLY A 102 12.36 3.39 -0.79
N ASP A 103 13.51 2.85 -1.19
CA ASP A 103 14.52 3.63 -1.92
C ASP A 103 14.07 3.80 -3.37
N VAL A 104 14.10 5.04 -3.85
CA VAL A 104 13.68 5.37 -5.21
C VAL A 104 14.72 4.85 -6.20
N VAL A 105 14.30 3.96 -7.10
CA VAL A 105 15.13 3.38 -8.15
C VAL A 105 14.98 4.13 -9.46
N ALA A 106 13.77 4.62 -9.77
CA ALA A 106 13.52 5.35 -11.00
C ALA A 106 12.33 6.31 -10.87
N ARG A 107 12.27 7.30 -11.77
CA ARG A 107 11.16 8.24 -11.92
C ARG A 107 10.85 8.42 -13.41
N ASN A 108 9.59 8.23 -13.79
CA ASN A 108 9.11 8.53 -15.15
C ASN A 108 8.05 9.64 -15.09
N SER A 109 8.02 10.53 -16.08
CA SER A 109 6.88 11.41 -16.28
C SER A 109 5.66 10.59 -16.73
N VAL A 110 4.48 10.95 -16.21
CA VAL A 110 3.18 10.35 -16.60
C VAL A 110 2.64 11.04 -17.86
N VAL A 111 3.37 12.02 -18.42
CA VAL A 111 3.01 12.72 -19.65
C VAL A 111 2.90 11.71 -20.79
N GLY A 112 1.66 11.51 -21.25
CA GLY A 112 1.35 10.64 -22.36
C GLY A 112 2.18 11.00 -23.59
N ARG A 113 2.70 9.97 -24.26
CA ARG A 113 2.94 10.07 -25.70
C ARG A 113 1.60 10.38 -26.37
N ARG A 114 1.31 11.65 -26.63
CA ARG A 114 0.55 12.04 -27.81
C ARG A 114 1.59 12.46 -28.84
N LYS A 115 1.88 11.54 -29.77
CA LYS A 115 2.22 11.96 -31.13
C LYS A 115 0.90 12.13 -31.86
#